data_AF-A0A061DET1-F1
#
_entry.id   AF-A0A061DET1-F1
#
_cell.length_a   1.000
_cell.length_b   1.000
_cell.length_c   1.000
_cell.angle_alpha   90.00
_cell.angle_beta   90.00
_cell.angle_gamma   90.00
#
_symmetry.space_group_name_H-M   'P 1'
#
loop_
_entity.id
_entity.type
_entity.pdbx_description
1 polymer ?
#
loop_
_entity_poly.entity_id
_entity_poly.type
_entity_poly.pdbx_seq_one_letter_code
_entity_poly.pdbx_strand_id
1 'polypeptide(L)' 'MGAEMRAALYEKRVPAQTITEWYPYLTAHTRFFFRRQLKWMNDTGQFNYYKHRRYDAHGLDRSVQQQLAKVNSKSKL' A
#
# COMPACT_ATOMS: atom_id res chain seq x y z
N MET A 1 1.44 2.16 -10.69
CA MET A 1 1.71 2.41 -9.24
C MET A 1 2.79 1.51 -8.66
N GLY A 2 2.63 0.18 -8.64
CA GLY A 2 3.62 -0.70 -7.98
C GLY A 2 5.06 -0.64 -8.53
N ALA A 3 5.27 -0.26 -9.79
CA ALA A 3 6.61 -0.01 -10.35
C ALA A 3 7.27 1.24 -9.73
N GLU A 4 6.59 2.38 -9.78
CA GLU A 4 7.04 3.66 -9.17
C GLU A 4 7.33 3.52 -7.66
N MET A 5 6.47 2.81 -6.93
CA MET A 5 6.66 2.57 -5.49
C MET A 5 7.92 1.76 -5.21
N ARG A 6 8.20 0.74 -6.02
CA ARG A 6 9.42 -0.07 -5.92
C ARG A 6 10.66 0.74 -6.30
N ALA A 7 10.58 1.59 -7.33
CA ALA A 7 11.67 2.48 -7.73
C ALA A 7 12.01 3.47 -6.60
N ALA A 8 11.01 4.15 -6.03
CA ALA A 8 11.22 5.09 -4.94
C ALA A 8 11.83 4.44 -3.68
N LEU A 9 11.49 3.18 -3.39
CA LEU A 9 12.12 2.40 -2.32
C LEU A 9 13.58 2.04 -2.63
N TYR A 10 13.85 1.56 -3.86
CA TYR A 10 15.19 1.20 -4.31
C TYR A 10 16.15 2.40 -4.30
N GLU A 11 15.67 3.54 -4.78
CA GLU A 11 16.40 4.81 -4.84
C GLU A 11 16.44 5.55 -3.50
N LYS A 12 15.84 4.99 -2.43
CA LYS A 12 15.76 5.59 -1.08
C LYS A 12 15.13 7.00 -1.08
N ARG A 13 14.19 7.27 -2.00
CA ARG A 13 13.42 8.53 -2.06
C ARG A 13 12.35 8.64 -0.97
N VAL A 14 12.08 7.54 -0.26
CA VAL A 14 11.17 7.46 0.88
C VAL A 14 11.83 6.74 2.06
N PRO A 15 11.40 7.01 3.31
CA PRO A 15 11.90 6.31 4.48
C PRO A 15 11.66 4.79 4.39
N ALA A 16 12.54 4.00 5.02
CA ALA A 16 12.41 2.54 5.02
C ALA A 16 11.11 2.05 5.68
N GLN A 17 10.58 2.79 6.66
CA GLN A 17 9.31 2.50 7.32
C GLN A 17 8.13 2.47 6.35
N THR A 18 8.22 3.20 5.23
CA THR A 18 7.19 3.25 4.19
C THR A 18 6.98 1.90 3.50
N ILE A 19 7.94 0.96 3.57
CA ILE A 19 7.79 -0.40 3.02
C ILE A 19 6.54 -1.09 3.57
N THR A 20 6.28 -0.97 4.87
CA THR A 20 5.16 -1.64 5.54
C THR A 20 3.82 -1.09 5.03
N GLU A 21 3.71 0.23 4.89
CA GLU A 21 2.51 0.90 4.38
C GLU A 21 2.25 0.54 2.92
N TRP A 22 3.32 0.46 2.13
CA TRP A 22 3.25 0.25 0.69
C TRP A 22 3.18 -1.21 0.29
N TYR A 23 3.47 -2.13 1.20
CA TYR A 23 3.57 -3.57 0.96
C TYR A 23 2.42 -4.13 0.10
N PRO A 24 1.13 -3.84 0.37
CA PRO A 24 0.00 -4.39 -0.42
C PRO A 24 -0.04 -3.91 -1.88
N TYR A 25 0.71 -2.86 -2.21
CA TYR A 25 0.67 -2.15 -3.50
C TYR A 25 1.89 -2.39 -4.38
N LEU A 26 2.97 -2.98 -3.83
CA LEU A 26 4.23 -3.19 -4.54
C LEU A 26 4.10 -4.15 -5.74
N THR A 27 3.43 -5.28 -5.55
CA THR A 27 3.25 -6.32 -6.58
C THR A 27 1.92 -7.05 -6.43
N ALA A 28 1.54 -7.84 -7.43
CA ALA A 28 0.40 -8.75 -7.33
C ALA A 28 0.60 -9.81 -6.21
N HIS A 29 1.85 -10.27 -6.03
CA HIS A 29 2.22 -11.24 -5.00
C HIS A 29 2.00 -10.67 -3.59
N THR A 30 2.55 -9.49 -3.30
CA THR A 30 2.40 -8.87 -1.97
C THR A 30 0.93 -8.55 -1.66
N ARG A 31 0.16 -8.14 -2.67
CA ARG A 31 -1.30 -7.96 -2.55
C ARG A 31 -2.03 -9.24 -2.17
N PHE A 32 -1.65 -10.38 -2.77
CA PHE A 32 -2.24 -11.68 -2.46
C PHE A 32 -2.01 -12.07 -1.00
N PHE A 33 -0.76 -11.98 -0.52
CA PHE A 33 -0.42 -12.30 0.88
C PHE A 33 -1.12 -11.39 1.87
N PHE A 34 -1.16 -10.08 1.59
CA PHE A 34 -1.86 -9.13 2.43
C PHE A 34 -3.36 -9.46 2.54
N ARG A 35 -4.03 -9.77 1.42
CA ARG A 35 -5.44 -10.19 1.44
C ARG A 35 -5.63 -11.49 2.21
N ARG A 36 -4.71 -12.44 2.11
CA ARG A 36 -4.76 -13.70 2.86
C ARG A 36 -4.67 -13.46 4.36
N GLN A 37 -3.77 -12.57 4.79
CA GLN A 37 -3.64 -12.16 6.19
C GLN A 37 -4.91 -11.48 6.70
N LEU A 38 -5.48 -10.54 5.95
CA LEU A 38 -6.72 -9.86 6.35
C LEU A 38 -7.91 -10.83 6.49
N LYS A 39 -8.00 -11.84 5.62
CA LYS A 39 -9.01 -12.90 5.77
C LYS A 39 -8.79 -13.70 7.04
N TRP A 40 -7.56 -14.11 7.32
CA TRP A 40 -7.24 -14.82 8.56
C TRP A 40 -7.58 -14.00 9.82
N MET A 41 -7.28 -12.69 9.82
CA MET A 41 -7.68 -11.80 10.92
C MET A 41 -9.20 -11.67 11.06
N ASN A 42 -9.93 -11.75 9.95
CA ASN A 42 -11.38 -11.78 9.96
C ASN A 42 -11.93 -13.06 10.57
N ASP A 43 -11.36 -14.20 10.17
CA ASP A 43 -11.81 -15.51 10.64
C ASP A 43 -11.49 -15.72 12.13
N THR A 44 -10.45 -15.05 12.65
CA THR A 44 -10.10 -15.02 14.08
C THR A 44 -10.80 -13.92 14.88
N GLY A 45 -11.71 -13.16 14.26
CA GLY A 45 -12.49 -12.10 14.92
C GLY A 45 -11.69 -10.85 15.32
N GLN A 46 -10.44 -10.74 14.89
CA GLN A 46 -9.56 -9.60 15.20
C GLN A 46 -9.84 -8.38 14.30
N PHE A 47 -10.59 -8.57 13.21
CA PHE A 47 -10.81 -7.55 12.18
C PHE A 47 -12.07 -7.84 11.36
N ASN A 48 -12.72 -6.81 10.79
CA ASN A 48 -13.85 -7.02 9.86
C ASN A 48 -13.43 -6.72 8.42
N TYR A 49 -13.09 -7.78 7.68
CA TYR A 49 -12.56 -7.67 6.32
C TYR A 49 -13.57 -7.11 5.32
N TYR A 50 -14.84 -7.51 5.43
CA TYR A 50 -15.86 -7.09 4.47
C TYR A 50 -16.26 -5.61 4.65
N LYS A 51 -16.20 -5.10 5.88
CA LYS A 51 -16.37 -3.67 6.17
C LYS A 51 -15.19 -2.85 5.64
N HIS A 52 -13.96 -3.33 5.85
CA HIS A 52 -12.74 -2.66 5.38
C HIS A 52 -12.61 -2.65 3.85
N ARG A 53 -12.90 -3.79 3.19
CA ARG A 53 -12.86 -3.92 1.71
C ARG A 53 -13.75 -2.89 1.01
N ARG A 54 -14.90 -2.57 1.60
CA ARG A 54 -15.86 -1.59 1.05
C ARG A 54 -15.33 -0.14 1.17
N TYR A 55 -14.46 0.13 2.14
CA TYR A 55 -13.82 1.43 2.37
C TYR A 55 -12.53 1.60 1.53
N ASP A 56 -11.71 0.54 1.44
CA ASP A 56 -10.43 0.54 0.73
C ASP A 56 -10.51 0.80 -0.77
N ALA A 57 -11.56 0.29 -1.42
CA ALA A 57 -11.73 0.42 -2.86
C ALA A 57 -11.77 1.88 -3.32
N HIS A 58 -12.13 2.82 -2.42
CA HIS A 58 -12.25 4.25 -2.73
C HIS A 58 -11.28 5.15 -1.96
N GLY A 59 -10.73 4.68 -0.83
CA GLY A 59 -9.95 5.48 0.11
C GLY A 59 -8.43 5.31 0.01
N LEU A 60 -7.90 4.09 0.03
CA LEU A 60 -6.45 3.87 0.07
C LEU A 60 -5.76 4.17 -1.27
N ASP A 61 -6.45 3.96 -2.39
CA ASP A 61 -5.91 4.33 -3.70
C ASP A 61 -5.63 5.84 -3.78
N ARG A 62 -6.47 6.67 -3.16
CA ARG A 62 -6.30 8.13 -3.12
C ARG A 62 -5.14 8.57 -2.21
N SER A 63 -4.96 7.98 -1.03
CA SER A 63 -3.85 8.39 -0.14
C SER A 63 -2.50 7.96 -0.71
N VAL A 64 -2.42 6.77 -1.31
CA VAL A 64 -1.22 6.27 -1.99
C VAL A 64 -0.90 7.12 -3.22
N GLN A 65 -1.90 7.51 -4.02
CA GLN A 65 -1.72 8.46 -5.13
C GLN A 65 -1.21 9.82 -4.66
N GLN A 66 -1.76 10.37 -3.57
CA GLN A 66 -1.31 11.65 -3.02
C GLN A 66 0.13 11.58 -2.48
N GLN A 67 0.49 10.47 -1.82
CA GLN A 67 1.86 10.24 -1.35
C GLN A 67 2.84 10.13 -2.54
N LEU A 68 2.48 9.37 -3.58
CA LEU A 68 3.28 9.26 -4.80
C LEU A 68 3.45 10.59 -5.52
N ALA A 69 2.38 11.39 -5.62
CA ALA A 69 2.45 12.72 -6.22
C ALA A 69 3.43 13.65 -5.44
N LYS A 70 3.45 13.56 -4.11
CA LYS A 70 4.40 14.30 -3.25
C LYS A 70 5.84 13.83 -3.42
N VAL A 71 6.07 12.53 -3.64
CA VAL A 71 7.42 11.99 -3.91
C VAL A 71 7.90 12.46 -5.28
N ASN A 72 7.04 12.38 -6.30
CA ASN A 72 7.37 12.76 -7.66
C ASN A 72 7.56 14.27 -7.85
N SER A 73 6.88 15.12 -7.06
CA SER A 73 7.06 16.57 -7.10
C SER A 73 8.37 17.03 -6.44
N LYS A 74 8.88 16.31 -5.44
CA LYS A 74 10.15 16.60 -4.76
C LYS A 74 11.40 16.23 -5.57
N SER A 75 11.25 15.44 -6.64
CA SER A 75 12.36 14.99 -7.48
C SER A 75 12.65 15.92 -8.67
N LYS A 76 11.99 17.08 -8.78
CA LYS A 76 12.10 18.05 -9.90
C LYS A 76 12.92 19.32 -9.57
N LEU A 77 13.73 19.31 -8.52
CA LEU A 77 14.72 20.35 -8.20
C LEU A 77 16.12 19.75 -8.30
#